data_AF-A0AAN8K6N6-F1
#
_entry.id   AF-A0AAN8K6N6-F1
#
_cell.length_a   1.000
_cell.length_b   1.000
_cell.length_c   1.000
_cell.angle_alpha   90.00
_cell.angle_beta   90.00
_cell.angle_gamma   90.00
#
_symmetry.space_group_name_H-M   'P 1'
#
loop_
_entity.id
_entity.type
_entity.pdbx_description
1 polymer ?
#
loop_
_entity_poly.entity_id
_entity_poly.type
_entity_poly.pdbx_seq_one_letter_code
_entity_poly.pdbx_strand_id
1 'polypeptide(L)'
;MRCLVWGLGLFVSLVGLVSSQNCHRYSVNGCSIPYNLPYFYKRSFTPSCDKHDVCYECGVAKGISKTTCDIKLYNDARAVCASHAIGRRFDERSVESEFCTLISKSYYEAVHYFGASYFPSTSASWCSESWVNSCLP
;
A
#
# COMPACT_ATOMS: atom_id res chain seq x y z
N MET A 1 -51.44 -16.08 -28.91
CA MET A 1 -51.34 -15.06 -27.85
C MET A 1 -49.90 -14.55 -27.80
N ARG A 2 -49.73 -13.23 -27.83
CA ARG A 2 -48.46 -12.48 -27.80
C ARG A 2 -47.89 -12.45 -26.38
N CYS A 3 -46.57 -12.47 -26.24
CA CYS A 3 -45.84 -11.45 -25.49
C CYS A 3 -44.33 -11.53 -25.80
N LEU A 4 -43.87 -10.54 -26.56
CA LEU A 4 -42.48 -10.10 -26.68
C LEU A 4 -42.08 -9.42 -25.36
N VAL A 5 -40.96 -9.79 -24.75
CA VAL A 5 -40.08 -8.81 -24.07
C VAL A 5 -38.63 -9.23 -24.32
N TRP A 6 -37.98 -8.49 -25.20
CA TRP A 6 -36.54 -8.38 -25.27
C TRP A 6 -36.08 -7.60 -24.04
N GLY A 7 -35.14 -8.16 -23.27
CA GLY A 7 -34.59 -7.52 -22.08
C GLY A 7 -33.13 -7.90 -21.91
N LEU A 8 -32.28 -7.37 -22.79
CA LEU A 8 -30.84 -7.23 -22.57
C LEU A 8 -30.64 -6.40 -21.29
N GLY A 9 -30.54 -7.07 -20.16
CA GLY A 9 -30.10 -6.50 -18.89
C GLY A 9 -28.73 -7.06 -18.57
N LEU A 10 -27.69 -6.45 -19.15
CA LEU A 10 -26.31 -6.62 -18.74
C LEU A 10 -26.22 -6.56 -17.22
N PHE A 11 -26.06 -7.71 -16.56
CA PHE A 11 -25.38 -7.75 -15.27
C PHE A 11 -23.92 -7.41 -15.57
N VAL A 12 -23.63 -6.11 -15.71
CA VAL A 12 -22.26 -5.61 -15.52
C VAL A 12 -21.95 -5.91 -14.07
N SER A 13 -21.42 -7.11 -13.84
CA SER A 13 -20.71 -7.41 -12.61
C SER A 13 -19.60 -6.39 -12.57
N LEU A 14 -19.78 -5.35 -11.76
CA LEU A 14 -18.69 -4.53 -11.24
C LEU A 14 -17.83 -5.44 -10.37
N VAL A 15 -17.13 -6.39 -10.99
CA VAL A 15 -15.83 -6.80 -10.50
C VAL A 15 -15.00 -5.55 -10.60
N GLY A 16 -14.97 -4.80 -9.49
CA GLY A 16 -13.97 -3.77 -9.31
C GLY A 16 -12.65 -4.43 -9.63
N LEU A 17 -12.05 -4.05 -10.77
CA LEU A 17 -10.67 -4.38 -11.03
C LEU A 17 -9.91 -3.73 -9.89
N VAL A 18 -9.55 -4.53 -8.88
CA VAL A 18 -8.45 -4.21 -8.00
C VAL A 18 -7.24 -4.27 -8.91
N SER A 19 -7.00 -3.18 -9.65
CA SER A 19 -5.76 -3.01 -10.38
C SER A 19 -4.67 -3.20 -9.35
N SER A 20 -3.90 -4.28 -9.48
CA SER A 20 -2.65 -4.42 -8.76
C SER A 20 -1.80 -3.21 -9.19
N GLN A 21 -1.79 -2.17 -8.36
CA GLN A 21 -0.98 -0.98 -8.57
C GLN A 21 0.46 -1.46 -8.45
N ASN A 22 1.11 -1.68 -9.59
CA ASN A 22 2.50 -2.09 -9.62
C ASN A 22 3.37 -0.85 -9.39
N CYS A 23 3.71 -0.64 -8.12
CA CYS A 23 4.61 0.42 -7.67
C CYS A 23 6.06 -0.07 -7.56
N HIS A 24 6.35 -1.35 -7.85
CA HIS A 24 7.68 -1.92 -7.75
C HIS A 24 8.47 -1.68 -9.05
N ARG A 25 9.05 -0.49 -9.19
CA ARG A 25 9.85 -0.05 -10.35
C ARG A 25 11.03 0.83 -9.91
N TYR A 26 12.04 0.93 -10.76
CA TYR A 26 13.18 1.83 -10.54
C TYR A 26 13.90 1.60 -9.19
N SER A 27 14.12 2.65 -8.40
CA SER A 27 14.84 2.64 -7.11
C SER A 27 13.99 2.16 -5.92
N VAL A 28 12.80 1.63 -6.16
CA VAL A 28 11.93 1.04 -5.14
C VAL A 28 12.56 -0.25 -4.60
N ASN A 29 12.77 -0.31 -3.29
CA ASN A 29 13.41 -1.42 -2.60
C ASN A 29 12.44 -2.19 -1.67
N GLY A 30 11.18 -1.75 -1.61
CA GLY A 30 10.13 -2.37 -0.83
C GLY A 30 10.41 -2.30 0.67
N CYS A 31 10.10 -3.36 1.41
CA CYS A 31 10.33 -3.40 2.86
C CYS A 31 11.77 -3.80 3.23
N SER A 32 12.76 -3.31 2.49
CA SER A 32 14.16 -3.66 2.72
C SER A 32 14.67 -3.04 4.03
N ILE A 33 15.41 -3.84 4.81
CA ILE A 33 16.04 -3.41 6.06
C ILE A 33 17.51 -3.83 6.06
N PRO A 34 18.38 -3.16 6.84
CA PRO A 34 19.78 -3.55 6.95
C PRO A 34 19.94 -5.05 7.23
N TYR A 35 20.92 -5.66 6.57
CA TYR A 35 21.21 -7.09 6.65
C TYR A 35 20.09 -8.04 6.22
N ASN A 36 19.05 -7.54 5.53
CA ASN A 36 17.94 -8.32 5.00
C ASN A 36 17.27 -9.24 6.06
N LEU A 37 17.18 -8.77 7.30
CA LEU A 37 16.62 -9.56 8.39
C LEU A 37 15.16 -10.00 8.08
N PRO A 38 14.75 -11.20 8.52
CA PRO A 38 13.38 -11.66 8.37
C PRO A 38 12.46 -10.93 9.36
N TYR A 39 12.01 -9.74 9.01
CA TYR A 39 11.08 -8.99 9.84
C TYR A 39 9.62 -9.39 9.59
N PHE A 40 8.79 -9.29 10.62
CA PHE A 40 7.40 -9.72 10.57
C PHE A 40 6.60 -9.01 9.47
N TYR A 41 5.69 -9.76 8.82
CA TYR A 41 4.81 -9.30 7.75
C TYR A 41 5.50 -8.64 6.54
N LYS A 42 6.83 -8.77 6.39
CA LYS A 42 7.61 -8.15 5.31
C LYS A 42 7.01 -8.38 3.92
N ARG A 43 6.63 -9.62 3.60
CA ARG A 43 6.00 -9.96 2.31
C ARG A 43 4.62 -9.31 2.16
N SER A 44 3.78 -9.39 3.19
CA SER A 44 2.41 -8.84 3.16
C SER A 44 2.42 -7.31 3.07
N PHE A 45 3.42 -6.64 3.66
CA PHE A 45 3.56 -5.19 3.63
C PHE A 45 4.37 -4.67 2.43
N THR A 46 5.00 -5.55 1.63
CA THR A 46 5.81 -5.13 0.47
C THR A 46 5.05 -4.21 -0.48
N PRO A 47 3.79 -4.46 -0.86
CA PRO A 47 3.03 -3.53 -1.69
C PRO A 47 2.82 -2.14 -1.06
N SER A 48 2.73 -2.06 0.27
CA SER A 48 2.63 -0.81 1.02
C SER A 48 3.97 -0.08 1.05
N CYS A 49 5.08 -0.81 1.26
CA CYS A 49 6.43 -0.26 1.19
C CYS A 49 6.77 0.24 -0.21
N ASP A 50 6.39 -0.47 -1.28
CA ASP A 50 6.63 -0.02 -2.66
C ASP A 50 5.95 1.34 -2.94
N LYS A 51 4.74 1.55 -2.42
CA LYS A 51 4.05 2.85 -2.52
C LYS A 51 4.75 3.94 -1.70
N HIS A 52 5.28 3.59 -0.53
CA HIS A 52 6.05 4.49 0.33
C HIS A 52 7.33 4.96 -0.35
N ASP A 53 8.08 4.06 -0.96
CA ASP A 53 9.30 4.37 -1.71
C ASP A 53 9.01 5.33 -2.87
N VAL A 54 7.96 5.06 -3.66
CA VAL A 54 7.52 5.97 -4.73
C VAL A 54 7.14 7.34 -4.16
N CYS A 55 6.47 7.37 -3.01
CA CYS A 55 6.09 8.62 -2.35
C CYS A 55 7.33 9.40 -1.85
N TYR A 56 8.37 8.72 -1.36
CA TYR A 56 9.61 9.36 -0.97
C TYR A 56 10.31 10.01 -2.17
N GLU A 57 10.45 9.26 -3.26
CA GLU A 57 11.14 9.73 -4.47
C GLU A 57 10.38 10.84 -5.21
N CYS A 58 9.05 10.81 -5.18
CA CYS A 58 8.21 11.69 -5.99
C CYS A 58 7.39 12.71 -5.21
N GLY A 59 7.32 12.61 -3.88
CA GLY A 59 6.46 13.43 -3.05
C GLY A 59 6.75 14.92 -3.15
N VAL A 60 8.04 15.29 -3.23
CA VAL A 60 8.46 16.70 -3.33
C VAL A 60 7.89 17.40 -4.56
N ALA A 61 7.89 16.74 -5.73
CA ALA A 61 7.32 17.31 -6.97
C ALA A 61 5.80 17.54 -6.89
N LYS A 62 5.14 16.92 -5.91
CA LYS A 62 3.69 16.96 -5.71
C LYS A 62 3.30 17.73 -4.44
N GLY A 63 4.26 18.33 -3.74
CA GLY A 63 4.02 19.02 -2.46
C GLY A 63 3.60 18.08 -1.32
N ILE A 64 3.90 16.78 -1.43
CA ILE A 64 3.59 15.77 -0.42
C ILE A 64 4.74 15.75 0.59
N SER A 65 4.40 15.83 1.89
CA SER A 65 5.40 15.74 2.95
C SER A 65 5.82 14.30 3.23
N LYS A 66 7.04 14.11 3.73
CA LYS A 66 7.52 12.83 4.30
C LYS A 66 6.48 12.21 5.25
N THR A 67 5.96 13.00 6.19
CA THR A 67 4.97 12.56 7.17
C THR A 67 3.70 12.02 6.50
N THR A 68 3.25 12.65 5.40
CA THR A 68 2.12 12.17 4.62
C THR A 68 2.40 10.80 4.01
N CYS A 69 3.60 10.59 3.44
CA CYS A 69 4.03 9.28 2.95
C CYS A 69 4.07 8.22 4.06
N ASP A 70 4.64 8.55 5.23
CA ASP A 70 4.73 7.64 6.36
C ASP A 70 3.35 7.24 6.89
N ILE A 71 2.43 8.20 7.03
CA ILE A 71 1.04 7.94 7.42
C ILE A 71 0.33 7.04 6.39
N LYS A 72 0.61 7.23 5.09
CA LYS A 72 0.07 6.36 4.05
C LYS A 72 0.57 4.93 4.20
N LEU A 73 1.87 4.72 4.46
CA LEU A 73 2.44 3.40 4.76
C LEU A 73 1.70 2.73 5.92
N TYR A 74 1.51 3.46 7.03
CA TYR A 74 0.79 2.95 8.20
C TYR A 74 -0.63 2.48 7.85
N ASN A 75 -1.39 3.30 7.11
CA ASN A 75 -2.78 3.00 6.77
C ASN A 75 -2.89 1.83 5.80
N ASP A 76 -2.03 1.78 4.76
CA ASP A 76 -2.02 0.70 3.79
C ASP A 76 -1.63 -0.63 4.48
N ALA A 77 -0.60 -0.64 5.33
CA ALA A 77 -0.20 -1.83 6.08
C ALA A 77 -1.27 -2.28 7.09
N ARG A 78 -1.95 -1.34 7.77
CA ARG A 78 -3.07 -1.66 8.66
C ARG A 78 -4.27 -2.25 7.91
N ALA A 79 -4.52 -1.80 6.68
CA ALA A 79 -5.56 -2.38 5.83
C ALA A 79 -5.26 -3.83 5.45
N VAL A 80 -3.98 -4.18 5.25
CA VAL A 80 -3.56 -5.58 5.10
C VAL A 80 -3.93 -6.37 6.35
N CYS A 81 -3.65 -5.87 7.55
CA CYS A 81 -4.02 -6.54 8.80
C CYS A 81 -5.54 -6.79 8.92
N ALA A 82 -6.36 -5.82 8.53
CA ALA A 82 -7.82 -5.99 8.53
C ALA A 82 -8.30 -7.10 7.59
N SER A 83 -7.58 -7.38 6.49
CA SER A 83 -7.93 -8.46 5.58
C SER A 83 -7.71 -9.86 6.18
N HIS A 84 -6.77 -10.02 7.12
CA HIS A 84 -6.61 -11.26 7.90
C HIS A 84 -7.84 -11.56 8.77
N ALA A 85 -8.69 -10.56 9.01
CA ALA A 85 -9.90 -10.72 9.78
C ALA A 85 -11.08 -11.34 9.01
N ILE A 86 -10.96 -11.70 7.73
CA ILE A 86 -12.08 -12.27 6.95
C ILE A 86 -11.89 -13.79 6.78
N GLY A 87 -12.83 -14.60 7.30
CA GLY A 87 -12.89 -16.05 7.07
C GLY A 87 -12.29 -16.97 8.15
N ARG A 88 -11.70 -16.45 9.24
CA ARG A 88 -11.11 -17.23 10.36
C ARG A 88 -12.05 -17.32 11.59
N ARG A 89 -11.86 -18.29 12.50
CA ARG A 89 -12.56 -18.37 13.82
C ARG A 89 -12.30 -17.10 14.65
N PHE A 90 -13.26 -16.72 15.50
CA PHE A 90 -13.28 -15.41 16.16
C PHE A 90 -12.11 -15.16 17.14
N ASP A 91 -11.58 -16.17 17.84
CA ASP A 91 -10.48 -15.96 18.81
C ASP A 91 -9.10 -15.76 18.12
N GLU A 92 -8.73 -16.63 17.18
CA GLU A 92 -7.46 -16.60 16.45
C GLU A 92 -7.36 -15.34 15.58
N ARG A 93 -8.52 -14.86 15.11
CA ARG A 93 -8.69 -13.62 14.33
C ARG A 93 -8.25 -12.38 15.10
N SER A 94 -8.46 -12.33 16.41
CA SER A 94 -8.15 -11.13 17.22
C SER A 94 -6.64 -10.99 17.42
N VAL A 95 -5.96 -12.07 17.81
CA VAL A 95 -4.54 -12.03 18.19
C VAL A 95 -3.63 -11.81 16.97
N GLU A 96 -3.88 -12.49 15.84
CA GLU A 96 -3.09 -12.30 14.61
C GLU A 96 -3.26 -10.88 14.04
N SER A 97 -4.50 -10.37 14.04
CA SER A 97 -4.81 -9.02 13.55
C SER A 97 -4.20 -7.93 14.43
N GLU A 98 -4.23 -8.12 15.76
CA GLU A 98 -3.64 -7.18 16.72
C GLU A 98 -2.11 -7.18 16.63
N PHE A 99 -1.48 -8.36 16.58
CA PHE A 99 -0.04 -8.47 16.36
C PHE A 99 0.37 -7.85 15.01
N CYS A 100 -0.36 -8.11 13.94
CA CYS A 100 -0.15 -7.44 12.64
C CYS A 100 -0.22 -5.91 12.76
N THR A 101 -1.21 -5.38 13.47
CA THR A 101 -1.39 -3.94 13.69
C THR A 101 -0.25 -3.34 14.51
N LEU A 102 0.25 -4.06 15.53
CA LEU A 102 1.44 -3.65 16.27
C LEU A 102 2.67 -3.60 15.36
N ILE A 103 2.86 -4.60 14.50
CA ILE A 103 3.96 -4.60 13.53
C ILE A 103 3.78 -3.48 12.49
N SER A 104 2.58 -3.22 11.97
CA SER A 104 2.37 -2.12 11.02
C SER A 104 2.73 -0.76 11.61
N LYS A 105 2.45 -0.56 12.90
CA LYS A 105 2.89 0.62 13.65
C LYS A 105 4.42 0.70 13.75
N SER A 106 5.10 -0.43 13.97
CA SER A 106 6.58 -0.44 14.03
C SER A 106 7.24 -0.02 12.71
N TYR A 107 6.67 -0.39 11.56
CA TYR A 107 7.14 0.08 10.25
C TYR A 107 7.01 1.60 10.12
N TYR A 108 5.84 2.14 10.51
CA TYR A 108 5.60 3.58 10.55
C TYR A 108 6.59 4.31 11.45
N GLU A 109 6.77 3.86 12.69
CA GLU A 109 7.67 4.50 13.65
C GLU A 109 9.12 4.50 13.13
N ALA A 110 9.57 3.41 12.51
CA ALA A 110 10.90 3.34 11.91
C ALA A 110 11.11 4.42 10.83
N VAL A 111 10.21 4.52 9.84
CA VAL A 111 10.36 5.53 8.78
C VAL A 111 10.06 6.93 9.29
N HIS A 112 9.15 7.10 10.25
CA HIS A 112 8.79 8.39 10.81
C HIS A 112 9.97 9.05 11.51
N TYR A 113 10.67 8.31 12.37
CA TYR A 113 11.79 8.83 13.14
C TYR A 113 13.13 8.79 12.39
N PHE A 114 13.36 7.82 11.50
CA PHE A 114 14.67 7.61 10.86
C PHE A 114 14.68 7.80 9.34
N GLY A 115 13.52 7.94 8.70
CA GLY A 115 13.40 8.07 7.25
C GLY A 115 13.79 9.43 6.68
N ALA A 116 14.06 10.45 7.50
CA ALA A 116 14.28 11.81 7.02
C ALA A 116 15.50 11.93 6.09
N SER A 117 16.55 11.14 6.32
CA SER A 117 17.73 11.08 5.46
C SER A 117 17.47 10.46 4.08
N TYR A 118 16.32 9.81 3.89
CA TYR A 118 15.93 9.15 2.64
C TYR A 118 14.83 9.90 1.88
N PHE A 119 14.30 11.00 2.43
CA PHE A 119 13.33 11.84 1.74
C PHE A 119 14.07 12.96 1.00
N PRO A 120 14.28 12.85 -0.33
CA PRO A 120 15.14 13.76 -1.08
C PRO A 120 14.54 15.17 -1.16
N SER A 121 15.38 16.19 -1.34
CA SER A 121 14.94 17.57 -1.58
C SER A 121 14.48 17.84 -3.02
N THR A 122 14.71 16.90 -3.93
CA THR A 122 14.37 16.98 -5.36
C THR A 122 13.80 15.64 -5.82
N SER A 123 12.81 15.65 -6.71
CA SER A 123 12.19 14.42 -7.21
C SER A 123 13.02 13.75 -8.31
N ALA A 124 12.91 12.43 -8.40
CA ALA A 124 13.44 11.68 -9.55
C ALA A 124 12.75 12.05 -10.88
N SER A 125 13.45 11.88 -12.01
CA SER A 125 12.93 12.26 -13.34
C SER A 125 11.70 11.47 -13.78
N TRP A 126 11.58 10.22 -13.34
CA TRP A 126 10.46 9.31 -13.65
C TRP A 126 9.17 9.65 -12.89
N CYS A 127 9.20 10.61 -11.96
CA CYS A 127 8.01 11.04 -11.20
C CYS A 127 6.90 11.71 -12.03
N SER A 128 7.17 11.97 -13.32
CA SER A 128 6.20 12.47 -14.29
C SER A 128 5.39 11.38 -14.97
N GLU A 129 5.78 10.10 -14.83
CA GLU A 129 5.09 8.99 -15.47
C GLU A 129 3.68 8.78 -14.91
N SER A 130 2.75 8.36 -15.77
CA SER A 130 1.32 8.28 -15.44
C SER A 130 0.98 7.33 -14.30
N TRP A 131 1.75 6.25 -14.15
CA TRP A 131 1.53 5.23 -13.11
C TRP A 131 1.84 5.74 -11.70
N VAL A 132 2.71 6.75 -11.56
CA VAL A 132 3.17 7.27 -10.26
C VAL A 132 2.00 7.76 -9.41
N ASN A 133 1.05 8.46 -10.03
CA ASN A 133 -0.11 9.00 -9.33
C ASN A 133 -0.97 7.91 -8.66
N SER A 134 -0.93 6.67 -9.14
CA SER A 134 -1.66 5.57 -8.51
C SER A 134 -1.01 5.06 -7.22
N CYS A 135 0.27 5.37 -6.99
CA CYS A 135 1.04 4.95 -5.83
C CYS A 135 1.09 6.00 -4.71
N LEU A 136 0.75 7.26 -5.03
CA LEU A 136 0.77 8.37 -4.10
C LEU A 136 -0.46 8.37 -3.16
N PRO A 137 -0.39 9.07 -2.01
CA PRO A 137 -1.54 9.33 -1.12
C PRO A 137 -2.74 9.94 -1.83
#